data_AF-R9MDY1-F1
#
_entry.id   AF-R9MDY1-F1
#
_cell.length_a   1.000
_cell.length_b   1.000
_cell.length_c   1.000
_cell.angle_alpha   90.00
_cell.angle_beta   90.00
_cell.angle_gamma   90.00
#
_symmetry.space_group_name_H-M   'P 1'
#
loop_
_entity.id
_entity.type
_entity.pdbx_description
1 polymer ?
#
loop_
_entity_poly.entity_id
_entity_poly.type
_entity_poly.pdbx_seq_one_letter_code
_entity_poly.pdbx_strand_id
1 'polypeptide(L)'
;MKRLNLDEIKDIELSLLIEFDKLCKKNGLYYTLCGGTLLGAVRHRGFIPWDDDIDILMPRPDYDRLLNNLYIDRRTLPTHMEFVSWKEGSSNFLFIKLMDNRTKVVVDYLNPALGGKHIWIDIFPIGGNQRLCCA
;
A
#
# COMPACT_ATOMS: atom_id res chain seq x y z
N MET A 1 -20.87 13.22 -0.68
CA MET A 1 -19.90 12.32 -0.02
C MET A 1 -19.90 12.63 1.47
N LYS A 2 -19.81 11.61 2.33
CA LYS A 2 -19.67 11.76 3.78
C LYS A 2 -18.19 12.02 4.13
N ARG A 3 -17.92 12.89 5.11
CA ARG A 3 -16.58 13.03 5.69
C ARG A 3 -16.33 11.88 6.67
N LEU A 4 -15.22 11.18 6.49
CA LEU A 4 -14.80 10.09 7.37
C LEU A 4 -14.09 10.63 8.60
N ASN A 5 -14.29 9.97 9.74
CA ASN A 5 -13.46 10.18 10.94
C ASN A 5 -12.22 9.25 10.93
N LEU A 6 -11.33 9.42 11.91
CA LEU A 6 -10.07 8.67 11.95
C LEU A 6 -10.27 7.15 12.11
N ASP A 7 -11.26 6.72 12.89
CA ASP A 7 -11.52 5.29 13.08
C ASP A 7 -12.08 4.66 11.81
N GLU A 8 -12.96 5.38 11.08
CA GLU A 8 -13.45 4.93 9.77
C GLU A 8 -12.33 4.84 8.72
N ILE A 9 -11.31 5.70 8.80
CA ILE A 9 -10.12 5.64 7.93
C ILE A 9 -9.31 4.37 8.25
N LYS A 10 -8.98 4.16 9.54
CA LYS A 10 -8.23 2.99 10.00
C LYS A 10 -8.92 1.67 9.65
N ASP A 11 -10.25 1.62 9.72
CA ASP A 11 -11.02 0.43 9.33
C ASP A 11 -10.86 0.10 7.83
N ILE A 12 -10.83 1.12 6.98
CA ILE A 12 -10.63 0.96 5.53
C ILE A 12 -9.18 0.52 5.24
N GLU A 13 -8.20 1.13 5.89
CA GLU A 13 -6.79 0.75 5.75
C GLU A 13 -6.52 -0.67 6.23
N LEU A 14 -7.10 -1.06 7.37
CA LEU A 14 -7.02 -2.43 7.86
C LEU A 14 -7.67 -3.42 6.88
N SER A 15 -8.80 -3.05 6.27
CA SER A 15 -9.43 -3.84 5.22
C SER A 15 -8.52 -4.01 4.00
N LEU A 16 -7.85 -2.94 3.55
CA LEU A 16 -6.83 -3.01 2.48
C LEU A 16 -5.70 -3.96 2.86
N LEU A 17 -5.16 -3.86 4.08
CA LEU A 17 -4.08 -4.73 4.56
C LEU A 17 -4.51 -6.21 4.64
N ILE A 18 -5.74 -6.49 5.08
CA ILE A 18 -6.28 -7.85 5.16
C ILE A 18 -6.42 -8.47 3.76
N GLU A 19 -6.95 -7.73 2.79
CA GLU A 19 -7.07 -8.23 1.41
C GLU A 19 -5.70 -8.37 0.74
N PHE A 20 -4.76 -7.46 1.04
CA PHE A 20 -3.39 -7.57 0.61
C PHE A 20 -2.68 -8.80 1.19
N ASP A 21 -2.90 -9.11 2.46
CA ASP A 21 -2.37 -10.31 3.12
C ASP A 21 -2.88 -11.59 2.45
N LYS A 22 -4.17 -11.66 2.13
CA LYS A 22 -4.76 -12.78 1.37
C LYS A 22 -4.13 -12.93 0.00
N LEU A 23 -3.93 -11.81 -0.72
CA LEU A 23 -3.25 -11.80 -2.01
C LEU A 23 -1.81 -12.33 -1.86
N CYS A 24 -1.07 -11.87 -0.85
CA CYS A 24 0.31 -12.28 -0.61
C CYS A 24 0.41 -13.78 -0.32
N LYS A 25 -0.43 -14.29 0.59
CA LYS A 25 -0.50 -15.72 0.94
C LYS A 25 -0.81 -16.60 -0.26
N LYS A 26 -1.76 -16.18 -1.11
CA LYS A 26 -2.13 -16.94 -2.32
C LYS A 26 -1.00 -17.01 -3.33
N ASN A 27 -0.22 -15.94 -3.47
CA ASN A 27 0.79 -15.81 -4.51
C ASN A 27 2.22 -16.09 -4.01
N GLY A 28 2.38 -16.51 -2.75
CA GLY A 28 3.69 -16.72 -2.13
C GLY A 28 4.54 -15.46 -2.18
N LEU A 29 3.96 -14.32 -1.79
CA LEU A 29 4.68 -13.06 -1.58
C LEU A 29 4.92 -12.85 -0.09
N TYR A 30 6.11 -12.37 0.26
CA TYR A 30 6.43 -11.98 1.62
C TYR A 30 6.32 -10.46 1.79
N TYR A 31 5.81 -10.03 2.94
CA TYR A 31 5.89 -8.65 3.40
C TYR A 31 6.02 -8.62 4.92
N THR A 32 6.41 -7.48 5.47
CA THR A 32 6.37 -7.19 6.91
C THR A 32 5.79 -5.81 7.15
N LEU A 33 5.15 -5.62 8.29
CA LEU A 33 4.83 -4.27 8.78
C LEU A 33 6.12 -3.52 9.09
N CYS A 34 6.11 -2.20 8.99
CA CYS A 34 7.22 -1.35 9.39
C CYS A 34 6.77 -0.07 10.09
N GLY A 35 7.72 0.77 10.50
CA GLY A 35 7.43 2.11 11.01
C GLY A 35 6.41 2.16 12.17
N GLY A 36 5.51 3.15 12.09
CA GLY A 36 4.42 3.35 13.04
C GLY A 36 3.48 2.15 13.11
N THR A 37 3.17 1.55 11.96
CA THR A 37 2.31 0.36 11.85
C THR A 37 2.84 -0.84 12.64
N LEU A 38 4.13 -1.18 12.50
CA LEU A 38 4.74 -2.27 13.26
C LEU A 38 4.78 -1.95 14.76
N LEU A 39 5.15 -0.72 15.12
CA LEU A 39 5.21 -0.29 16.52
C LEU A 39 3.82 -0.34 17.17
N GLY A 40 2.78 0.12 16.46
CA GLY A 40 1.39 0.05 16.89
C GLY A 40 0.97 -1.39 17.16
N ALA A 41 1.18 -2.29 16.19
CA ALA A 41 0.79 -3.68 16.30
C ALA A 41 1.38 -4.35 17.56
N VAL A 42 2.64 -4.05 17.88
CA VAL A 42 3.32 -4.61 19.07
C VAL A 42 2.88 -3.92 20.36
N ARG A 43 2.87 -2.58 20.40
CA ARG A 43 2.68 -1.78 21.62
C ARG A 43 1.21 -1.59 22.00
N HIS A 44 0.35 -1.28 21.03
CA HIS A 44 -1.06 -0.96 21.22
C HIS A 44 -2.00 -2.09 20.82
N ARG A 45 -1.46 -3.20 20.25
CA ARG A 45 -2.26 -4.31 19.71
C ARG A 45 -3.21 -3.88 18.58
N GLY A 46 -2.78 -2.88 17.82
CA GLY A 46 -3.55 -2.26 16.74
C GLY A 46 -2.85 -1.00 16.26
N PHE A 47 -3.58 -0.05 15.70
CA PHE A 47 -3.01 1.25 15.34
C PHE A 47 -2.48 2.02 16.55
N ILE A 48 -1.50 2.89 16.32
CA ILE A 48 -1.23 3.98 17.25
C ILE A 48 -2.49 4.88 17.26
N PRO A 49 -2.99 5.37 18.42
CA PRO A 49 -4.28 6.06 18.47
C PRO A 49 -4.41 7.28 17.53
N TRP A 50 -3.29 7.93 17.21
CA TRP A 50 -3.24 9.11 16.33
C TRP A 50 -2.59 8.83 14.96
N ASP A 51 -2.22 7.59 14.64
CA ASP A 51 -1.79 7.21 13.28
C ASP A 51 -2.97 7.24 12.32
N ASP A 52 -2.69 7.58 11.06
CA ASP A 52 -3.64 7.65 9.96
C ASP A 52 -3.11 6.99 8.66
N ASP A 53 -2.11 6.10 8.77
CA ASP A 53 -1.56 5.34 7.66
C ASP A 53 -1.12 3.90 8.04
N ILE A 54 -0.91 3.09 6.99
CA ILE A 54 -0.29 1.76 7.08
C ILE A 54 0.90 1.70 6.12
N ASP A 55 2.06 1.39 6.68
CA ASP A 55 3.31 1.15 5.96
C ASP A 55 3.75 -0.31 6.06
N ILE A 56 4.08 -0.90 4.91
CA ILE A 56 4.68 -2.23 4.84
C ILE A 56 5.96 -2.24 4.00
N LEU A 57 6.83 -3.19 4.30
CA LEU A 57 8.05 -3.48 3.54
C LEU A 57 7.91 -4.82 2.83
N MET A 58 8.32 -4.85 1.57
CA MET A 58 8.34 -6.04 0.73
C MET A 58 9.75 -6.28 0.17
N PRO A 59 10.33 -7.49 0.31
CA PRO A 59 11.63 -7.81 -0.26
C PRO A 59 11.65 -7.52 -1.76
N ARG A 60 12.75 -6.95 -2.26
CA ARG A 60 12.88 -6.52 -3.66
C ARG A 60 12.39 -7.56 -4.70
N PRO A 61 12.69 -8.87 -4.61
CA PRO A 61 12.18 -9.85 -5.56
C PRO A 61 10.65 -9.94 -5.59
N ASP A 62 10.00 -9.93 -4.43
CA ASP A 62 8.53 -9.99 -4.33
C ASP A 62 7.90 -8.65 -4.74
N TYR A 63 8.54 -7.54 -4.39
CA TYR A 63 8.11 -6.21 -4.82
C TYR A 63 8.16 -6.09 -6.34
N ASP A 64 9.25 -6.55 -6.97
CA ASP A 64 9.37 -6.54 -8.43
C ASP A 64 8.35 -7.48 -9.07
N ARG A 65 8.06 -8.65 -8.47
CA ARG A 65 6.96 -9.53 -8.94
C ARG A 65 5.61 -8.80 -8.89
N LEU A 66 5.32 -8.10 -7.80
CA LEU A 66 4.09 -7.33 -7.63
C LEU A 66 4.00 -6.18 -8.64
N LEU A 67 5.06 -5.39 -8.78
CA LEU A 67 5.19 -4.24 -9.68
C LEU A 67 5.00 -4.63 -11.15
N ASN A 68 5.57 -5.78 -11.54
CA ASN A 68 5.53 -6.27 -12.91
C ASN A 68 4.34 -7.21 -13.17
N ASN A 69 3.48 -7.43 -12.17
CA ASN A 69 2.37 -8.38 -12.22
C ASN A 69 2.81 -9.80 -12.68
N LEU A 70 3.97 -10.26 -12.22
CA LEU A 70 4.57 -11.53 -12.64
C LEU A 70 4.10 -12.67 -11.76
N TYR A 71 3.34 -13.59 -12.37
CA TYR A 71 2.81 -14.77 -11.68
C TYR A 71 1.93 -14.41 -10.46
N ILE A 72 1.21 -13.29 -10.53
CA ILE A 72 0.29 -12.83 -9.48
C ILE A 72 -1.15 -13.00 -9.97
N ASP A 73 -1.92 -13.80 -9.26
CA ASP A 73 -3.37 -13.90 -9.44
C ASP A 73 -4.08 -12.80 -8.66
N ARG A 74 -4.34 -11.67 -9.32
CA ARG A 74 -5.06 -10.52 -8.74
C ARG A 74 -6.58 -10.71 -8.67
N ARG A 75 -7.16 -11.82 -9.18
CA ARG A 75 -8.62 -12.06 -9.16
C ARG A 75 -9.20 -12.19 -7.76
N THR A 76 -8.36 -12.42 -6.75
CA THR A 76 -8.80 -12.42 -5.34
C THR A 76 -8.92 -11.04 -4.74
N LEU A 77 -8.35 -10.03 -5.39
CA LEU A 77 -8.45 -8.66 -4.92
C LEU A 77 -9.85 -8.12 -5.26
N PRO A 78 -10.55 -7.48 -4.32
CA PRO A 78 -11.82 -6.84 -4.60
C PRO A 78 -11.71 -5.81 -5.74
N THR A 79 -12.76 -5.67 -6.55
CA THR A 79 -12.78 -4.79 -7.74
C THR A 79 -12.66 -3.30 -7.43
N HIS A 80 -12.89 -2.90 -6.18
CA HIS A 80 -12.72 -1.53 -5.72
C HIS A 80 -11.30 -1.23 -5.22
N MET A 81 -10.43 -2.24 -5.18
CA MET A 81 -9.05 -2.09 -4.76
C MET A 81 -8.13 -2.08 -5.98
N GLU A 82 -7.24 -1.09 -6.03
CA GLU A 82 -6.32 -0.92 -7.16
C GLU A 82 -4.89 -0.66 -6.70
N PHE A 83 -3.94 -1.25 -7.42
CA PHE A 83 -2.53 -0.90 -7.26
C PHE A 83 -2.20 0.33 -8.09
N VAL A 84 -1.41 1.22 -7.52
CA VAL A 84 -0.95 2.44 -8.18
C VAL A 84 0.56 2.50 -8.04
N SER A 85 1.26 2.82 -9.13
CA SER A 85 2.72 2.88 -9.15
C SER A 85 3.25 3.85 -10.21
N TRP A 86 4.50 4.28 -10.04
CA TRP A 86 5.20 5.07 -11.04
C TRP A 86 5.39 4.35 -12.37
N LYS A 87 5.52 3.02 -12.34
CA LYS A 87 5.76 2.23 -13.55
C LYS A 87 4.57 2.28 -14.51
N GLU A 88 3.36 2.33 -13.96
CA GLU A 88 2.12 2.42 -14.73
C GLU A 88 1.74 3.88 -15.05
N GLY A 89 2.56 4.86 -14.65
CA GLY A 89 2.27 6.29 -14.80
C GLY A 89 1.10 6.77 -13.94
N SER A 90 0.62 5.94 -13.01
CA SER A 90 -0.55 6.21 -12.17
C SER A 90 -0.19 6.92 -10.86
N SER A 91 1.11 7.01 -10.53
CA SER A 91 1.63 7.77 -9.39
C SER A 91 3.03 8.34 -9.67
N ASN A 92 3.44 9.37 -8.93
CA ASN A 92 4.83 9.85 -8.90
C ASN A 92 5.62 9.37 -7.65
N PHE A 93 5.01 8.54 -6.79
CA PHE A 93 5.71 7.96 -5.66
C PHE A 93 6.66 6.84 -6.11
N LEU A 94 7.79 6.68 -5.41
CA LEU A 94 8.82 5.69 -5.73
C LEU A 94 8.45 4.25 -5.30
N PHE A 95 7.26 4.08 -4.72
CA PHE A 95 6.76 2.84 -4.15
C PHE A 95 5.35 2.53 -4.67
N ILE A 96 4.84 1.31 -4.43
CA ILE A 96 3.48 0.92 -4.81
C ILE A 96 2.51 1.36 -3.70
N LYS A 97 1.34 1.85 -4.10
CA LYS A 97 0.20 2.04 -3.21
C LYS A 97 -0.90 1.04 -3.56
N LEU A 98 -1.62 0.54 -2.57
CA LEU A 98 -2.89 -0.17 -2.77
C LEU A 98 -4.02 0.71 -2.26
N MET A 99 -4.98 1.06 -3.10
CA MET A 99 -6.01 2.07 -2.82
C MET A 99 -7.42 1.51 -2.83
N ASP A 100 -8.33 2.15 -2.07
CA ASP A 100 -9.78 1.92 -2.14
C ASP A 100 -10.50 3.02 -2.96
N ASN A 101 -10.89 2.71 -4.19
CA ASN A 101 -11.49 3.66 -5.12
C ASN A 101 -12.91 4.13 -4.76
N ARG A 102 -13.52 3.58 -3.69
CA ARG A 102 -14.81 4.06 -3.14
C ARG A 102 -14.64 5.32 -2.29
N THR A 103 -13.41 5.64 -1.92
CA THR A 103 -13.07 6.77 -1.05
C THR A 103 -12.61 7.97 -1.86
N LYS A 104 -12.45 9.14 -1.23
CA LYS A 104 -11.80 10.28 -1.86
C LYS A 104 -10.98 11.04 -0.83
N VAL A 105 -9.69 11.20 -1.11
CA VAL A 105 -8.76 12.01 -0.31
C VAL A 105 -8.63 13.37 -0.97
N VAL A 106 -8.73 14.42 -0.15
CA VAL A 106 -8.56 15.82 -0.56
C VAL A 106 -7.47 16.40 0.33
N VAL A 107 -6.35 16.76 -0.28
CA VAL A 107 -5.17 17.30 0.40
C VAL A 107 -4.72 18.56 -0.34
N ASP A 108 -4.41 19.63 0.40
CA ASP A 108 -4.11 20.94 -0.18
C ASP A 108 -2.66 21.05 -0.70
N TYR A 109 -1.77 20.18 -0.24
CA TYR A 109 -0.34 20.21 -0.53
C TYR A 109 0.13 19.13 -1.51
N LEU A 110 -0.73 18.16 -1.84
CA LEU A 110 -0.40 17.11 -2.81
C LEU A 110 -1.25 17.30 -4.04
N ASN A 111 -0.63 17.35 -5.22
CA ASN A 111 -1.41 17.29 -6.45
C ASN A 111 -2.10 15.91 -6.52
N PRO A 112 -3.45 15.85 -6.56
CA PRO A 112 -4.17 14.58 -6.57
C PRO A 112 -3.80 13.70 -7.77
N ALA A 113 -3.32 14.30 -8.87
CA ALA A 113 -2.82 13.56 -10.03
C ALA A 113 -1.62 12.65 -9.72
N LEU A 114 -0.98 12.78 -8.56
CA LEU A 114 0.22 12.03 -8.17
C LEU A 114 -0.08 10.69 -7.46
N GLY A 115 -1.33 10.23 -7.49
CA GLY A 115 -1.73 8.98 -6.85
C GLY A 115 -2.01 9.15 -5.35
N GLY A 116 -2.64 10.25 -4.96
CA GLY A 116 -3.12 10.50 -3.59
C GLY A 116 -4.63 10.75 -3.54
N LYS A 117 -5.41 10.05 -4.39
CA LYS A 117 -6.84 10.36 -4.62
C LYS A 117 -7.81 9.61 -3.72
N HIS A 118 -7.37 8.51 -3.13
CA HIS A 118 -8.16 7.51 -2.41
C HIS A 118 -7.41 7.13 -1.12
N ILE A 119 -8.05 6.52 -0.13
CA ILE A 119 -7.35 5.95 1.03
C ILE A 119 -6.47 4.79 0.55
N TRP A 120 -5.26 4.66 1.09
CA TRP A 120 -4.26 3.72 0.61
C TRP A 120 -3.48 3.06 1.76
N ILE A 121 -2.75 2.00 1.43
CA ILE A 121 -1.61 1.52 2.21
C ILE A 121 -0.33 1.63 1.36
N ASP A 122 0.80 1.87 2.02
CA ASP A 122 2.09 2.08 1.36
C ASP A 122 2.95 0.82 1.37
N ILE A 123 3.39 0.40 0.18
CA ILE A 123 4.14 -0.83 -0.05
C ILE A 123 5.55 -0.45 -0.50
N PHE A 124 6.48 -0.41 0.45
CA PHE A 124 7.86 -0.03 0.19
C PHE A 124 8.73 -1.24 -0.21
N PRO A 125 9.60 -1.10 -1.21
CA PRO A 125 10.64 -2.10 -1.45
C PRO A 125 11.70 -2.04 -0.34
N ILE A 126 12.07 -3.20 0.22
CA ILE A 126 13.25 -3.35 1.07
C ILE A 126 14.33 -4.19 0.36
N GLY A 127 15.54 -3.65 0.33
CA GLY A 127 16.71 -4.24 -0.30
C GLY A 127 17.56 -3.20 -1.02
N GLY A 128 18.79 -3.57 -1.38
CA GLY A 128 19.65 -2.72 -2.20
C GLY A 128 19.03 -2.48 -3.57
N ASN A 129 19.16 -1.26 -4.09
CA ASN A 129 18.87 -1.02 -5.50
C ASN A 129 19.85 -1.85 -6.33
N GLN A 130 19.34 -2.79 -7.12
CA GLN A 130 20.10 -3.36 -8.24
C GLN A 130 20.29 -2.24 -9.26
N ARG A 131 21.27 -1.37 -9.02
CA ARG A 131 21.75 -0.45 -10.04
C ARG A 131 22.41 -1.32 -11.10
N LEU A 132 21.74 -1.48 -12.24
CA LEU A 132 22.46 -1.67 -13.50
C LEU A 132 23.16 -0.34 -13.77
N CYS A 133 24.35 -0.15 -13.19
CA CYS A 133 25.28 0.84 -13.70
C CYS A 133 25.77 0.31 -15.05
N CYS A 134 25.15 0.75 -16.14
CA CYS A 134 25.77 0.64 -17.46
C CYS A 134 26.89 1.68 -17.53
N ALA A 135 28.10 1.24 -17.86
CA ALA A 135 29.18 2.11 -18.30
C ALA A 135 29.05 2.37 -19.80
#